data_AF-A0A368X5N9-F1
#
_entry.id   AF-A0A368X5N9-F1
#
_cell.length_a   1.000
_cell.length_b   1.000
_cell.length_c   1.000
_cell.angle_alpha   90.00
_cell.angle_beta   90.00
_cell.angle_gamma   90.00
#
_symmetry.space_group_name_H-M   'P 1'
#
loop_
_entity.id
_entity.type
_entity.pdbx_description
1 polymer ?
#
loop_
_entity_poly.entity_id
_entity_poly.type
_entity_poly.pdbx_seq_one_letter_code
_entity_poly.pdbx_strand_id
1 'polypeptide(L)'
;MNETTQPKIPDLPGRPRDEIEAVELVAELGLAEVEKRYEALCARAQERYDNFSKTGDIPVGFTALDYLTEEELSERHRLFLGMTICSDPQAEARQRILMRKAERQRLRKQREVQYAA
;
A
#
# COMPACT_ATOMS: atom_id res chain seq x y z
N MET A 1 -2.58 -34.63 -19.26
CA MET A 1 -1.88 -33.40 -18.84
C MET A 1 -2.92 -32.32 -18.90
N ASN A 2 -3.45 -31.88 -17.75
CA ASN A 2 -4.55 -30.93 -17.71
C ASN A 2 -3.94 -29.53 -17.82
N GLU A 3 -4.12 -28.89 -18.98
CA GLU A 3 -3.86 -27.47 -19.17
C GLU A 3 -4.80 -26.67 -18.26
N THR A 4 -4.24 -26.13 -17.18
CA THR A 4 -4.89 -25.11 -16.36
C THR A 4 -5.03 -23.86 -17.23
N THR A 5 -6.15 -23.78 -17.95
CA THR A 5 -6.53 -22.59 -18.71
C THR A 5 -6.80 -21.48 -17.70
N GLN A 6 -5.85 -20.57 -17.53
CA GLN A 6 -6.08 -19.32 -16.80
C GLN A 6 -7.27 -18.61 -17.46
N PRO A 7 -8.23 -18.07 -16.69
CA PRO A 7 -9.36 -17.38 -17.26
C PRO A 7 -8.87 -16.14 -18.01
N LYS A 8 -9.03 -16.17 -19.34
CA LYS A 8 -8.75 -15.04 -20.22
C LYS A 8 -9.74 -13.93 -19.88
N ILE A 9 -9.28 -12.90 -19.17
CA ILE A 9 -10.10 -11.77 -18.76
C ILE A 9 -10.60 -11.09 -20.05
N PRO A 10 -11.92 -10.98 -20.28
CA PRO A 10 -12.46 -10.38 -21.49
C PRO A 10 -12.07 -8.90 -21.58
N ASP A 11 -11.55 -8.51 -22.74
CA ASP A 11 -11.22 -7.13 -23.08
C ASP A 11 -12.52 -6.32 -23.19
N LEU A 12 -12.85 -5.62 -22.11
CA LEU A 12 -14.00 -4.72 -22.04
C LEU A 12 -13.53 -3.32 -22.46
N PRO A 13 -14.12 -2.71 -23.50
CA PRO A 13 -13.72 -1.39 -23.94
C PRO A 13 -13.99 -0.36 -22.84
N GLY A 14 -12.93 0.22 -22.28
CA GLY A 14 -13.01 1.33 -21.32
C GLY A 14 -12.43 1.08 -19.93
N ARG A 15 -11.75 -0.04 -19.64
CA ARG A 15 -10.87 -0.06 -18.45
C ARG A 15 -9.72 0.92 -18.68
N PRO A 16 -9.48 1.90 -17.79
CA PRO A 16 -8.28 2.71 -17.87
C PRO A 16 -7.08 1.76 -17.87
N ARG A 17 -6.20 1.87 -18.87
CA ARG A 17 -5.00 1.03 -19.02
C ARG A 17 -4.23 0.89 -17.70
N ASP A 18 -4.20 1.97 -16.93
CA ASP A 18 -3.52 2.08 -15.64
C ASP A 18 -4.09 1.13 -14.57
N GLU A 19 -5.39 0.82 -14.58
CA GLU A 19 -5.99 -0.12 -13.63
C GLU A 19 -5.58 -1.56 -13.92
N ILE A 20 -5.46 -1.92 -15.21
CA ILE A 20 -4.99 -3.25 -15.62
C ILE A 20 -3.53 -3.41 -15.22
N GLU A 21 -2.69 -2.43 -15.58
CA GLU A 21 -1.27 -2.42 -15.21
C GLU A 21 -1.08 -2.46 -13.68
N ALA A 22 -1.93 -1.77 -12.92
CA ALA A 22 -1.89 -1.80 -11.46
C ALA A 22 -2.24 -3.17 -10.86
N VAL A 23 -3.24 -3.86 -11.42
CA VAL A 23 -3.60 -5.23 -10.98
C VAL A 23 -2.49 -6.22 -11.33
N GLU A 24 -1.90 -6.12 -12.52
CA GLU A 24 -0.77 -6.96 -12.94
C GLU A 24 0.45 -6.75 -12.03
N LEU A 25 0.75 -5.50 -11.69
CA LEU A 25 1.83 -5.14 -10.77
C LEU A 25 1.64 -5.76 -9.38
N VAL A 26 0.41 -5.74 -8.84
CA VAL A 26 0.10 -6.40 -7.56
C VAL A 26 0.19 -7.92 -7.69
N ALA A 27 -0.23 -8.50 -8.81
CA ALA A 27 -0.13 -9.93 -9.03
C ALA A 27 1.34 -10.41 -9.12
N GLU A 28 2.24 -9.59 -9.67
CA GLU A 28 3.66 -9.90 -9.79
C GLU A 28 4.42 -9.72 -8.47
N LEU A 29 4.21 -8.60 -7.77
CA LEU A 29 5.01 -8.21 -6.60
C LEU A 29 4.37 -8.59 -5.26
N GLY A 30 3.05 -8.69 -5.22
CA GLY A 30 2.26 -8.78 -4.00
C GLY A 30 2.01 -7.43 -3.33
N LEU A 31 0.89 -7.33 -2.59
CA LEU A 31 0.44 -6.09 -1.93
C LEU A 31 1.49 -5.47 -0.98
N ALA A 32 2.19 -6.29 -0.19
CA ALA A 32 3.15 -5.79 0.80
C ALA A 32 4.37 -5.10 0.14
N GLU A 33 4.85 -5.63 -0.99
CA GLU A 33 5.95 -5.01 -1.72
C GLU A 33 5.49 -3.77 -2.48
N VAL A 34 4.27 -3.78 -3.02
CA VAL A 34 3.63 -2.60 -3.63
C VAL A 34 3.50 -1.46 -2.60
N GLU A 35 3.01 -1.77 -1.39
CA GLU A 35 2.90 -0.81 -0.28
C GLU A 35 4.27 -0.24 0.10
N LYS A 36 5.28 -1.10 0.27
CA LYS A 36 6.64 -0.68 0.58
C LYS A 36 7.24 0.25 -0.48
N ARG A 37 7.04 -0.05 -1.77
CA ARG A 37 7.51 0.81 -2.87
C ARG A 37 6.78 2.15 -2.89
N TYR A 38 5.46 2.13 -2.65
CA TYR A 38 4.67 3.35 -2.54
C TYR A 38 5.16 4.25 -1.40
N GLU A 39 5.41 3.66 -0.22
CA GLU A 39 5.96 4.37 0.93
C GLU A 39 7.35 4.95 0.64
N ALA A 40 8.22 4.20 -0.05
CA ALA A 40 9.55 4.67 -0.41
C ALA A 40 9.50 5.89 -1.34
N LEU A 41 8.57 5.92 -2.31
CA LEU A 41 8.36 7.09 -3.17
C LEU A 41 7.84 8.29 -2.37
N CYS A 42 6.90 8.07 -1.44
CA CYS A 42 6.38 9.13 -0.58
C CYS A 42 7.47 9.68 0.35
N ALA A 43 8.32 8.82 0.91
CA ALA A 43 9.45 9.23 1.74
C ALA A 43 10.47 10.05 0.96
N ARG A 44 10.78 9.63 -0.28
CA ARG A 44 11.67 10.38 -1.18
C ARG A 44 11.09 11.74 -1.55
N ALA A 45 9.80 11.81 -1.85
CA ALA A 45 9.09 13.07 -2.10
C ALA A 45 9.22 14.02 -0.91
N GLN A 46 8.98 13.50 0.31
CA GLN A 46 9.10 14.26 1.55
C GLN A 46 10.53 14.73 1.81
N GLU A 47 11.53 13.87 1.61
CA GLU A 47 12.94 14.25 1.77
C GLU A 47 13.34 15.39 0.84
N ARG A 48 12.93 15.36 -0.43
CA ARG A 48 13.21 16.43 -1.39
C ARG A 48 12.53 17.74 -0.99
N TYR A 49 11.28 17.67 -0.56
CA TYR A 49 10.54 18.81 -0.02
C TYR A 49 11.23 19.41 1.20
N ASP A 50 11.63 18.57 2.16
CA ASP A 50 12.32 19.01 3.38
C ASP A 50 13.67 19.65 3.06
N ASN A 51 14.41 19.11 2.09
CA ASN A 51 15.69 19.69 1.67
C ASN A 51 15.50 21.03 0.95
N PHE A 52 14.45 21.17 0.13
CA PHE A 52 14.13 22.43 -0.52
C PHE A 52 13.67 23.49 0.49
N SER A 53 12.83 23.11 1.45
CA SER A 53 12.34 24.00 2.52
C SER A 53 13.46 24.59 3.39
N LYS A 54 14.58 23.88 3.52
CA LYS A 54 15.76 24.34 4.28
C LYS A 54 16.64 25.31 3.48
N THR A 55 16.52 25.30 2.15
CA THR A 55 17.44 26.02 1.25
C THR A 55 16.78 27.14 0.47
N GLY A 56 15.45 27.19 0.41
CA GLY A 56 14.69 28.26 -0.22
C GLY A 56 13.25 28.35 0.28
N ASP A 57 12.52 29.35 -0.21
CA ASP A 57 11.08 29.47 0.03
C ASP A 57 10.31 28.48 -0.85
N ILE A 58 9.43 27.69 -0.22
CA ILE A 58 8.51 26.81 -0.94
C ILE A 58 7.38 27.67 -1.51
N PRO A 59 7.12 27.60 -2.83
CA PRO A 59 5.99 28.32 -3.41
C PRO A 59 4.67 27.90 -2.78
N VAL A 60 3.77 28.87 -2.57
CA VAL A 60 2.44 28.61 -2.00
C VAL A 60 1.68 27.61 -2.88
N GLY A 61 1.16 26.55 -2.25
CA GLY A 61 0.39 25.51 -2.92
C GLY A 61 1.19 24.29 -3.37
N PHE A 62 2.52 24.30 -3.24
CA PHE A 62 3.34 23.13 -3.50
C PHE A 62 3.32 22.15 -2.33
N THR A 63 3.33 20.87 -2.66
CA THR A 63 3.34 19.73 -1.76
C THR A 63 4.58 18.88 -2.02
N ALA A 64 4.84 17.90 -1.17
CA ALA A 64 5.95 16.97 -1.39
C ALA A 64 5.88 16.25 -2.75
N LEU A 65 4.67 15.98 -3.24
CA LEU A 65 4.47 15.26 -4.51
C LEU A 65 4.95 16.06 -5.73
N ASP A 66 4.94 17.40 -5.64
CA ASP A 66 5.43 18.28 -6.71
C ASP A 66 6.95 18.19 -6.91
N TYR A 67 7.65 17.50 -6.00
CA TYR A 67 9.10 17.24 -6.07
C TYR A 67 9.44 15.83 -6.58
N LEU A 68 8.44 15.04 -7.02
CA LEU A 68 8.66 13.80 -7.75
C LEU A 68 8.86 14.08 -9.25
N THR A 69 9.60 13.20 -9.94
CA THR A 69 9.63 13.24 -11.42
C THR A 69 8.32 12.71 -12.00
N GLU A 70 8.07 12.95 -13.29
CA GLU A 70 6.87 12.44 -13.96
C GLU A 70 6.79 10.90 -13.91
N GLU A 71 7.93 10.23 -14.03
CA GLU A 71 8.01 8.76 -13.94
C GLU A 71 7.68 8.28 -12.52
N GLU A 72 8.23 8.93 -11.49
CA GLU A 72 7.96 8.60 -10.09
C GLU A 72 6.49 8.88 -9.73
N LEU A 73 5.91 9.95 -10.28
CA LEU A 73 4.50 10.30 -10.09
C LEU A 73 3.58 9.25 -10.75
N SER A 74 3.92 8.81 -11.97
CA SER A 74 3.20 7.75 -12.68
C SER A 74 3.32 6.39 -11.98
N GLU A 75 4.51 6.05 -11.48
CA GLU A 75 4.72 4.83 -10.68
C GLU A 75 3.90 4.89 -9.39
N ARG A 76 3.96 6.01 -8.65
CA ARG A 76 3.16 6.22 -7.45
C ARG A 76 1.66 6.07 -7.72
N HIS A 77 1.17 6.61 -8.84
CA HIS A 77 -0.23 6.49 -9.23
C HIS A 77 -0.65 5.03 -9.43
N ARG A 78 0.14 4.25 -10.18
CA ARG A 78 -0.13 2.81 -10.43
C ARG A 78 -0.06 1.98 -9.15
N LEU A 79 0.93 2.22 -8.29
CA LEU A 79 1.03 1.57 -6.98
C LEU A 79 -0.20 1.89 -6.11
N PHE A 80 -0.64 3.15 -6.07
CA PHE A 80 -1.82 3.58 -5.33
C PHE A 80 -3.10 2.92 -5.84
N LEU A 81 -3.30 2.88 -7.16
CA LEU A 81 -4.42 2.17 -7.79
C LEU A 81 -4.40 0.69 -7.42
N GLY A 82 -3.23 0.04 -7.49
CA GLY A 82 -3.08 -1.37 -7.17
C GLY A 82 -3.48 -1.69 -5.73
N MET A 83 -2.98 -0.91 -4.76
CA MET A 83 -3.39 -1.05 -3.36
C MET A 83 -4.90 -0.85 -3.18
N THR A 84 -5.47 0.16 -3.84
CA THR A 84 -6.89 0.49 -3.70
C THR A 84 -7.78 -0.61 -4.26
N ILE A 85 -7.49 -1.07 -5.48
CA ILE A 85 -8.29 -2.07 -6.20
C ILE A 85 -8.15 -3.46 -5.57
N CYS A 86 -6.94 -3.83 -5.15
CA CYS A 86 -6.65 -5.18 -4.65
C CYS A 86 -6.75 -5.30 -3.12
N SER A 87 -7.10 -4.24 -2.39
CA SER A 87 -7.36 -4.33 -0.95
C SER A 87 -8.57 -5.23 -0.66
N ASP A 88 -8.48 -6.04 0.41
CA ASP A 88 -9.62 -6.76 0.99
C ASP A 88 -9.91 -6.18 2.39
N PRO A 89 -10.78 -5.16 2.48
CA PRO A 89 -11.13 -4.52 3.75
C PRO A 89 -11.70 -5.48 4.79
N GLN A 90 -12.35 -6.55 4.33
CA GLN A 90 -12.93 -7.56 5.23
C GLN A 90 -11.85 -8.47 5.81
N ALA A 91 -10.86 -8.88 5.01
CA ALA A 91 -9.71 -9.62 5.52
C ALA A 91 -8.90 -8.80 6.53
N GLU A 92 -8.65 -7.53 6.24
CA GLU A 92 -7.96 -6.62 7.17
C GLU A 92 -8.74 -6.45 8.48
N ALA A 93 -10.06 -6.25 8.39
CA ALA A 93 -10.91 -6.13 9.58
C ALA A 93 -10.88 -7.41 10.43
N ARG A 94 -10.94 -8.59 9.79
CA ARG A 94 -10.82 -9.88 10.47
C ARG A 94 -9.46 -10.01 11.17
N GLN A 95 -8.36 -9.66 10.51
CA GLN A 95 -7.02 -9.67 11.12
C GLN A 95 -6.94 -8.74 12.33
N ARG A 96 -7.46 -7.51 12.24
CA ARG A 96 -7.50 -6.56 13.38
C ARG A 96 -8.27 -7.12 14.58
N ILE A 97 -9.40 -7.79 14.35
CA ILE A 97 -10.18 -8.43 15.42
C ILE A 97 -9.39 -9.58 16.06
N LEU A 98 -8.72 -10.40 15.24
CA LEU A 98 -7.90 -11.52 15.73
C LEU A 98 -6.73 -11.02 16.59
N MET A 99 -6.02 -9.98 16.16
CA MET A 99 -4.94 -9.36 16.94
C MET A 99 -5.45 -8.87 18.30
N ARG A 100 -6.57 -8.13 18.34
CA ARG A 100 -7.19 -7.67 19.59
C ARG A 100 -7.59 -8.85 20.50
N LYS A 101 -8.07 -9.96 19.92
CA LYS A 101 -8.40 -11.17 20.69
C LYS A 101 -7.15 -11.80 21.29
N ALA A 102 -6.07 -11.92 20.52
CA ALA A 102 -4.79 -12.45 20.99
C ALA A 102 -4.17 -11.58 22.09
N GLU A 103 -4.21 -10.25 21.94
CA GLU A 103 -3.72 -9.31 22.95
C GLU A 103 -4.49 -9.44 24.26
N ARG A 104 -5.82 -9.49 24.21
CA ARG A 104 -6.66 -9.71 25.41
C ARG A 104 -6.34 -11.02 26.11
N GLN A 105 -6.11 -12.10 25.35
CA GLN A 105 -5.68 -13.37 25.92
C GLN A 105 -4.30 -13.28 26.58
N ARG A 106 -3.35 -12.58 25.96
CA ARG A 106 -2.02 -12.34 26.54
C ARG A 106 -2.10 -11.59 27.86
N LEU A 107 -2.86 -10.49 27.90
CA LEU A 107 -3.05 -9.69 29.12
C LEU A 107 -3.74 -10.48 30.23
N ARG A 108 -4.73 -11.31 29.88
CA ARG A 108 -5.40 -12.19 30.85
C ARG A 108 -4.41 -13.16 31.49
N LYS A 109 -3.59 -13.86 30.67
CA LYS A 109 -2.56 -14.78 31.17
C LYS A 109 -1.54 -14.08 32.07
N GLN A 110 -1.11 -12.86 31.70
CA GLN A 110 -0.18 -12.07 32.51
C GLN A 110 -0.76 -11.72 33.89
N ARG A 111 -2.04 -11.35 33.96
CA ARG A 111 -2.74 -11.10 35.23
C ARG A 111 -2.85 -12.36 36.07
N GLU A 112 -3.23 -13.49 35.47
CA GLU A 112 -3.34 -14.78 36.17
C GLU A 112 -2.01 -15.20 36.81
N VAL A 113 -0.87 -14.98 36.13
CA VAL A 113 0.47 -15.22 36.69
C VAL A 113 0.80 -14.24 37.83
N GLN A 114 0.42 -12.96 37.70
CA GLN A 114 0.70 -11.93 38.70
C GLN A 114 -0.07 -12.14 40.02
N TYR A 115 -1.27 -12.72 39.97
CA TYR A 115 -2.07 -13.02 41.18
C TYR A 115 -1.83 -14.43 41.75
N ALA A 116 -1.03 -15.26 41.08
CA ALA A 116 -0.62 -16.60 41.53
C ALA A 116 0.77 -16.62 42.19
N ALA A 117 1.47 -15.48 42.22
CA ALA A 117 2.73 -15.24 42.90
C ALA A 117 2.51 -14.39 44.16
#